data_AF-A0A1H2MXA8-F1
#
_entry.id   AF-A0A1H2MXA8-F1
#
_cell.length_a   1.000
_cell.length_b   1.000
_cell.length_c   1.000
_cell.angle_alpha   90.00
_cell.angle_beta   90.00
_cell.angle_gamma   90.00
#
_symmetry.space_group_name_H-M   'P 1'
#
loop_
_entity.id
_entity.type
_entity.pdbx_description
1 polymer ?
#
loop_
_entity_poly.entity_id
_entity_poly.type
_entity_poly.pdbx_seq_one_letter_code
_entity_poly.pdbx_strand_id
1 'polypeptide(L)'
;MSGIERIIEALTAPPPPAAEVITLDRNSVERALILLESHPDIAQGGPSLCQEVCVFRQVLAEPKVELWAIHSVGPGEEYPCLNKEDAEQRAHELRDMGERIKQERIAQGESVEHWHDWVTNVIPSPWEPAEHFEIMAYELAEDADQIRLALKKLENQREKLVSALEFAIERWTLLANEFKYTTPEHERELAEISKARAAIAKATE
;
A
#
# COMPACT_ATOMS: atom_id res chain seq x y z
N MET A 1 -9.24 -58.32 29.54
CA MET A 1 -8.93 -57.25 28.57
C MET A 1 -7.50 -56.80 28.80
N SER A 2 -6.67 -56.97 27.79
CA SER A 2 -5.24 -56.66 27.81
C SER A 2 -5.03 -55.15 27.70
N GLY A 3 -3.98 -54.60 28.32
CA GLY A 3 -3.67 -53.16 28.25
C GLY A 3 -3.52 -52.62 26.82
N ILE A 4 -3.21 -53.51 25.87
CA ILE A 4 -3.10 -53.18 24.44
C ILE A 4 -4.47 -52.87 23.82
N GLU A 5 -5.54 -53.56 24.24
CA GLU A 5 -6.89 -53.33 23.71
C GLU A 5 -7.40 -51.94 24.08
N ARG A 6 -7.10 -51.47 25.31
CA ARG A 6 -7.42 -50.10 25.75
C ARG A 6 -6.65 -49.02 25.00
N ILE A 7 -5.40 -49.30 24.60
CA ILE A 7 -4.58 -48.34 23.85
C ILE A 7 -5.10 -48.22 22.40
N ILE A 8 -5.47 -49.34 21.78
CA ILE A 8 -6.06 -49.34 20.45
C ILE A 8 -7.39 -48.59 20.48
N GLU A 9 -8.25 -48.89 21.47
CA GLU A 9 -9.56 -48.24 21.62
C GLU A 9 -9.46 -46.72 21.88
N ALA A 10 -8.44 -46.27 22.61
CA ALA A 10 -8.17 -44.84 22.80
C ALA A 10 -7.62 -44.14 21.54
N LEU A 11 -6.90 -44.87 20.68
CA LEU A 11 -6.32 -44.34 19.43
C LEU A 11 -7.28 -44.41 18.24
N THR A 12 -8.28 -45.30 18.28
CA THR A 12 -9.32 -45.44 17.24
C THR A 12 -10.64 -44.78 17.61
N ALA A 13 -10.76 -44.24 18.83
CA ALA A 13 -11.90 -43.43 19.22
C ALA A 13 -12.06 -42.23 18.27
N PRO A 14 -13.25 -42.00 17.69
CA PRO A 14 -13.49 -40.82 16.88
C PRO A 14 -13.21 -39.58 17.72
N PRO A 15 -12.61 -38.52 17.12
CA PRO A 15 -12.36 -37.29 17.84
C PRO A 15 -13.68 -36.77 18.43
N PRO A 16 -13.64 -36.21 19.65
CA PRO A 16 -14.83 -35.64 20.25
C PRO A 16 -15.44 -34.60 19.28
N PRO A 17 -16.79 -34.50 19.23
CA PRO A 17 -17.44 -33.53 18.36
C PRO A 17 -16.85 -32.15 18.61
N ALA A 18 -16.58 -31.42 17.53
CA ALA A 18 -16.03 -30.07 17.61
C ALA A 18 -16.92 -29.24 18.56
N ALA A 19 -16.30 -28.64 19.57
CA ALA A 19 -17.01 -27.76 20.49
C ALA A 19 -17.65 -26.63 19.67
N GLU A 20 -18.90 -26.30 19.97
CA GLU A 20 -19.58 -25.17 19.35
C GLU A 20 -18.85 -23.89 19.75
N VAL A 21 -18.13 -23.30 18.80
CA VAL A 21 -17.41 -22.05 19.00
C VAL A 21 -18.41 -20.92 18.77
N ILE A 22 -18.86 -20.30 19.85
CA ILE A 22 -19.67 -19.09 19.82
C ILE A 22 -18.72 -17.90 19.78
N THR A 23 -18.81 -17.08 18.74
CA THR A 23 -18.10 -15.81 18.65
C THR A 23 -18.88 -14.74 19.39
N LEU A 24 -18.22 -14.03 20.31
CA LEU A 24 -18.79 -12.87 21.00
C LEU A 24 -18.10 -11.60 20.51
N ASP A 25 -18.88 -10.57 20.21
CA ASP A 25 -18.34 -9.27 19.85
C ASP A 25 -17.67 -8.60 21.07
N ARG A 26 -16.61 -7.84 20.81
CA ARG A 26 -15.81 -7.19 21.87
C ARG A 26 -16.65 -6.27 22.77
N ASN A 27 -17.66 -5.59 22.22
CA ASN A 27 -18.53 -4.70 22.98
C ASN A 27 -19.42 -5.49 23.97
N SER A 28 -19.94 -6.64 23.55
CA SER A 28 -20.64 -7.57 24.45
C SER A 28 -19.72 -8.09 25.55
N VAL A 29 -18.46 -8.40 25.26
CA VAL A 29 -17.47 -8.82 26.26
C VAL A 29 -17.11 -7.68 27.23
N GLU A 30 -16.93 -6.46 26.74
CA GLU A 30 -16.69 -5.26 27.57
C GLU A 30 -17.87 -4.97 28.49
N ARG A 31 -19.11 -5.04 27.99
CA ARG A 31 -20.33 -4.88 28.80
C ARG A 31 -20.48 -5.99 29.82
N ALA A 32 -20.21 -7.23 29.45
CA ALA A 32 -20.24 -8.37 30.36
C ALA A 32 -19.19 -8.21 31.47
N LEU A 33 -17.99 -7.77 31.14
CA LEU A 33 -16.94 -7.49 32.12
C LEU A 33 -17.36 -6.37 33.09
N ILE A 34 -17.91 -5.27 32.59
CA ILE A 34 -18.40 -4.16 33.44
C ILE A 34 -19.51 -4.66 34.38
N LEU A 35 -20.46 -5.45 33.87
CA LEU A 35 -21.55 -6.01 34.68
C LEU A 35 -21.02 -6.96 35.76
N LEU A 36 -20.05 -7.81 35.43
CA LEU A 36 -19.40 -8.70 36.39
C LEU A 36 -18.62 -7.91 37.45
N GLU A 37 -17.79 -6.94 37.05
CA GLU A 37 -17.02 -6.12 37.99
C GLU A 37 -17.91 -5.25 38.90
N SER A 38 -19.11 -4.88 38.44
CA SER A 38 -20.10 -4.13 39.23
C SER A 38 -20.90 -4.98 40.22
N HIS A 39 -20.79 -6.31 40.18
CA HIS A 39 -21.55 -7.19 41.07
C HIS A 39 -20.98 -7.14 42.51
N PRO A 40 -21.82 -6.97 43.55
CA PRO A 40 -21.38 -6.78 44.94
C PRO A 40 -20.51 -7.93 45.49
N ASP A 41 -20.72 -9.17 45.05
CA ASP A 41 -19.91 -10.34 45.44
C ASP A 41 -18.47 -10.32 44.86
N ILE A 42 -18.27 -9.63 43.73
CA ILE A 42 -16.97 -9.47 43.06
C ILE A 42 -16.22 -8.28 43.66
N ALA A 43 -16.92 -7.18 43.95
CA ALA A 43 -16.38 -6.02 44.65
C ALA A 43 -15.87 -6.35 46.07
N GLN A 44 -16.36 -7.45 46.68
CA GLN A 44 -15.96 -7.92 48.00
C GLN A 44 -14.90 -9.05 47.99
N GLY A 45 -14.38 -9.44 46.82
CA GLY A 45 -13.25 -10.37 46.71
C GLY A 45 -13.59 -11.86 46.81
N GLY A 46 -14.80 -12.26 46.38
CA GLY A 46 -15.21 -13.66 46.34
C GLY A 46 -14.32 -14.54 45.42
N PRO A 47 -13.92 -15.76 45.85
CA PRO A 47 -12.88 -16.55 45.18
C PRO A 47 -13.29 -17.27 43.88
N SER A 48 -14.59 -17.39 43.57
CA SER A 48 -15.05 -18.24 42.45
C SER A 48 -15.29 -17.52 41.12
N LEU A 49 -15.18 -16.18 41.08
CA LEU A 49 -15.47 -15.35 39.90
C LEU A 49 -14.23 -14.64 39.33
N CYS A 50 -13.06 -14.83 39.95
CA CYS A 50 -11.81 -14.22 39.50
C CYS A 50 -11.33 -14.78 38.16
N GLN A 51 -11.66 -16.03 37.84
CA GLN A 51 -11.09 -16.69 36.66
C GLN A 51 -11.72 -16.19 35.36
N GLU A 52 -13.05 -16.02 35.32
CA GLU A 52 -13.79 -15.48 34.17
C GLU A 52 -13.44 -14.00 33.94
N VAL A 53 -13.34 -13.21 35.00
CA VAL A 53 -12.89 -11.80 34.94
C VAL A 53 -11.46 -11.71 34.43
N CYS A 54 -10.55 -12.57 34.90
CA CYS A 54 -9.18 -12.63 34.38
C CYS A 54 -9.12 -13.03 32.90
N VAL A 55 -9.94 -14.00 32.46
CA VAL A 55 -10.03 -14.40 31.05
C VAL A 55 -10.54 -13.25 30.19
N PHE A 56 -11.62 -12.57 30.58
CA PHE A 56 -12.12 -11.41 29.83
C PHE A 56 -11.13 -10.25 29.81
N ARG A 57 -10.43 -9.96 30.92
CA ARG A 57 -9.36 -8.97 30.95
C ARG A 57 -8.20 -9.35 30.04
N GLN A 58 -7.84 -10.63 29.97
CA GLN A 58 -6.76 -11.11 29.10
C GLN A 58 -7.16 -11.01 27.62
N VAL A 59 -8.40 -11.37 27.28
CA VAL A 59 -8.95 -11.21 25.91
C VAL A 59 -9.06 -9.74 25.52
N LEU A 60 -9.45 -8.86 26.44
CA LEU A 60 -9.52 -7.41 26.20
C LEU A 60 -8.16 -6.72 26.30
N ALA A 61 -7.14 -7.36 26.88
CA ALA A 61 -5.77 -6.85 26.90
C ALA A 61 -5.12 -6.92 25.52
N GLU A 62 -5.62 -7.78 24.61
CA GLU A 62 -5.22 -7.72 23.21
C GLU A 62 -5.64 -6.37 22.63
N PRO A 63 -4.67 -5.57 22.11
CA PRO A 63 -4.97 -4.25 21.60
C PRO A 63 -5.98 -4.36 20.47
N LYS A 64 -7.03 -3.54 20.54
CA LYS A 64 -7.97 -3.39 19.44
C LYS A 64 -7.15 -2.97 18.22
N VAL A 65 -7.17 -3.77 17.16
CA VAL A 65 -6.55 -3.39 15.89
C VAL A 65 -7.33 -2.19 15.37
N GLU A 66 -6.80 -0.99 15.59
CA GLU A 66 -7.38 0.24 15.05
C GLU A 66 -6.95 0.35 13.59
N LEU A 67 -7.84 -0.08 12.70
CA LEU A 67 -7.68 0.08 11.26
C LEU A 67 -8.15 1.45 10.82
N TRP A 68 -7.48 2.01 9.83
CA TRP A 68 -7.69 3.39 9.37
C TRP A 68 -7.91 3.41 7.86
N ALA A 69 -8.73 4.35 7.40
CA ALA A 69 -9.02 4.54 6.00
C ALA A 69 -9.06 6.03 5.67
N ILE A 70 -8.90 6.35 4.38
CA ILE A 70 -9.21 7.69 3.87
C ILE A 70 -10.58 7.66 3.18
N HIS A 71 -11.35 8.72 3.37
CA HIS A 71 -12.61 8.97 2.68
C HIS A 71 -12.49 10.23 1.84
N SER A 72 -12.58 10.09 0.53
CA SER A 72 -12.66 11.19 -0.43
C SER A 72 -14.13 11.51 -0.74
N VAL A 73 -14.47 12.78 -0.96
CA VAL A 73 -15.85 13.23 -1.25
C VAL A 73 -16.29 12.83 -2.66
N GLY A 74 -16.52 11.54 -2.85
CA GLY A 74 -17.17 10.90 -3.99
C GLY A 74 -17.90 9.64 -3.51
N PRO A 75 -19.03 9.24 -4.12
CA PRO A 75 -19.75 8.05 -3.69
C PRO A 75 -18.87 6.79 -3.85
N GLY A 76 -18.53 6.13 -2.74
CA GLY A 76 -17.75 4.90 -2.72
C GLY A 76 -16.22 5.06 -2.68
N GLU A 77 -15.71 6.26 -2.40
CA GLU A 77 -14.26 6.52 -2.37
C GLU A 77 -13.67 6.40 -0.96
N GLU A 78 -13.76 5.21 -0.38
CA GLU A 78 -13.07 4.84 0.85
C GLU A 78 -11.89 3.93 0.49
N TYR A 79 -10.71 4.22 1.05
CA TYR A 79 -9.50 3.43 0.78
C TYR A 79 -8.83 2.99 2.09
N PRO A 80 -8.54 1.69 2.26
CA PRO A 80 -7.88 1.17 3.46
C PRO A 80 -6.44 1.66 3.54
N CYS A 81 -5.96 1.92 4.76
CA CYS A 81 -4.60 2.38 5.04
C CYS A 81 -3.94 1.50 6.11
N LEU A 82 -2.62 1.39 6.08
CA LEU A 82 -1.87 0.49 6.98
C LEU A 82 -2.00 0.89 8.45
N ASN A 83 -2.00 2.18 8.71
CA ASN A 83 -2.13 2.78 10.03
C ASN A 83 -2.62 4.23 9.88
N LYS A 84 -2.77 4.92 11.01
CA LYS A 84 -3.26 6.28 11.03
C LYS A 84 -2.31 7.26 10.34
N GLU A 85 -1.00 7.10 10.54
CA GLU A 85 0.02 7.95 9.95
C GLU A 85 0.03 7.85 8.41
N ASP A 86 -0.10 6.64 7.88
CA ASP A 86 -0.26 6.35 6.45
C ASP A 86 -1.54 7.01 5.90
N ALA A 87 -2.67 6.90 6.62
CA ALA A 87 -3.91 7.56 6.23
C ALA A 87 -3.78 9.09 6.21
N GLU A 88 -3.14 9.68 7.22
CA GLU A 88 -2.88 11.12 7.30
C GLU A 88 -1.95 11.60 6.17
N GLN A 89 -0.89 10.83 5.90
CA GLN A 89 0.05 11.12 4.81
C GLN A 89 -0.65 11.04 3.45
N ARG A 90 -1.36 9.96 3.14
CA ARG A 90 -2.09 9.80 1.86
C ARG A 90 -3.15 10.88 1.68
N ALA A 91 -3.89 11.22 2.75
CA ALA A 91 -4.85 12.32 2.69
C ALA A 91 -4.18 13.67 2.41
N HIS A 92 -2.96 13.90 2.92
CA HIS A 92 -2.18 15.08 2.60
C HIS A 92 -1.72 15.09 1.13
N GLU A 93 -1.17 13.98 0.65
CA GLU A 93 -0.71 13.84 -0.74
C GLU A 93 -1.83 14.05 -1.76
N LEU A 94 -3.03 13.55 -1.48
CA LEU A 94 -4.21 13.76 -2.33
C LEU A 94 -4.64 15.24 -2.37
N ARG A 95 -4.62 15.93 -1.23
CA ARG A 95 -4.92 17.37 -1.18
C ARG A 95 -3.88 18.18 -1.96
N ASP A 96 -2.59 17.88 -1.78
CA ASP A 96 -1.50 18.55 -2.50
C ASP A 96 -1.59 18.33 -4.01
N MET A 97 -1.91 17.12 -4.43
CA MET A 97 -2.12 16.79 -5.83
C MET A 97 -3.31 17.57 -6.40
N GLY A 98 -4.42 17.66 -5.65
CA GLY A 98 -5.58 18.46 -6.03
C GLY A 98 -5.25 19.93 -6.22
N GLU A 99 -4.50 20.51 -5.29
CA GLU A 99 -4.07 21.92 -5.39
C GLU A 99 -3.14 22.14 -6.58
N ARG A 100 -2.18 21.24 -6.82
CA ARG A 100 -1.31 21.31 -8.00
C ARG A 100 -2.11 21.31 -9.30
N ILE A 101 -3.08 20.40 -9.44
CA ILE A 101 -3.93 20.32 -10.64
C ILE A 101 -4.70 21.63 -10.81
N LYS A 102 -5.27 22.17 -9.73
CA LYS A 102 -5.98 23.46 -9.76
C LYS A 102 -5.06 24.59 -10.25
N GLN A 103 -3.83 24.67 -9.74
CA GLN A 103 -2.84 25.66 -10.16
C GLN A 103 -2.43 25.51 -11.64
N GLU A 104 -2.22 24.28 -12.10
CA GLU A 104 -1.90 23.99 -13.50
C GLU A 104 -3.03 24.46 -14.45
N ARG A 105 -4.28 24.25 -14.07
CA ARG A 105 -5.45 24.69 -14.85
C ARG A 105 -5.61 26.21 -14.86
N ILE A 106 -5.40 26.87 -13.72
CA ILE A 106 -5.36 28.34 -13.65
C ILE A 106 -4.27 28.88 -14.58
N ALA A 107 -3.07 28.27 -14.58
CA ALA A 107 -1.96 28.68 -15.43
C ALA A 107 -2.26 28.49 -16.93
N GLN A 108 -3.10 27.51 -17.28
CA GLN A 108 -3.61 27.29 -18.65
C GLN A 108 -4.76 28.24 -19.03
N GLY A 109 -5.21 29.10 -18.12
CA GLY A 109 -6.30 30.06 -18.35
C GLY A 109 -7.70 29.45 -18.23
N GLU A 110 -7.85 28.28 -17.62
CA GLU A 110 -9.14 27.66 -17.36
C GLU A 110 -9.80 28.25 -16.10
N SER A 111 -11.14 28.35 -16.11
CA SER A 111 -11.88 28.77 -14.92
C SER A 111 -12.06 27.62 -13.95
N VAL A 112 -11.65 27.84 -12.70
CA VAL A 112 -11.79 26.91 -11.57
C VAL A 112 -12.85 27.36 -10.57
N GLU A 113 -13.71 28.32 -10.91
CA GLU A 113 -14.72 28.88 -9.99
C GLU A 113 -15.73 27.85 -9.47
N HIS A 114 -15.96 26.77 -10.22
CA HIS A 114 -16.87 25.68 -9.84
C HIS A 114 -16.18 24.49 -9.18
N TRP A 115 -14.86 24.56 -8.99
CA TRP A 115 -14.12 23.48 -8.36
C TRP A 115 -14.29 23.59 -6.85
N HIS A 116 -14.89 22.56 -6.26
CA HIS A 116 -14.95 22.43 -4.81
C HIS A 116 -13.56 22.11 -4.25
N ASP A 117 -13.36 22.47 -2.98
CA ASP A 117 -12.14 22.11 -2.28
C ASP A 117 -12.01 20.58 -2.21
N TRP A 118 -10.80 20.08 -2.44
CA TRP A 118 -10.53 18.66 -2.37
C TRP A 118 -10.51 18.23 -0.90
N VAL A 119 -11.59 17.56 -0.46
CA VAL A 119 -11.72 17.10 0.92
C VAL A 119 -11.39 15.62 1.01
N THR A 120 -10.34 15.30 1.74
CA THR A 120 -9.98 13.92 2.08
C THR A 120 -9.89 13.80 3.59
N ASN A 121 -10.75 12.97 4.17
CA ASN A 121 -10.87 12.76 5.60
C ASN A 121 -10.20 11.46 6.01
N VAL A 122 -9.56 11.46 7.18
CA VAL A 122 -9.06 10.25 7.82
C VAL A 122 -10.14 9.73 8.74
N ILE A 123 -10.56 8.49 8.53
CA ILE A 123 -11.64 7.84 9.28
C ILE A 123 -11.15 6.49 9.82
N PRO A 124 -11.76 5.97 10.91
CA PRO A 124 -11.63 4.57 11.24
C PRO A 124 -12.11 3.70 10.06
N SER A 125 -11.47 2.56 9.85
CA SER A 125 -11.88 1.62 8.81
C SER A 125 -13.35 1.23 8.97
N PRO A 126 -14.18 1.35 7.93
CA PRO A 126 -15.57 0.91 7.95
C PRO A 126 -15.69 -0.61 7.79
N TRP A 127 -14.64 -1.28 7.30
CA TRP A 127 -14.61 -2.72 7.04
C TRP A 127 -14.10 -3.53 8.22
N GLU A 128 -14.52 -4.79 8.26
CA GLU A 128 -13.94 -5.82 9.12
C GLU A 128 -12.46 -6.06 8.75
N PRO A 129 -11.60 -6.48 9.69
CA PRO A 129 -10.17 -6.61 9.42
C PRO A 129 -9.80 -7.47 8.22
N ALA A 130 -10.52 -8.58 8.00
CA ALA A 130 -10.26 -9.44 6.85
C ALA A 130 -10.56 -8.73 5.52
N GLU A 131 -11.70 -8.05 5.45
CA GLU A 131 -12.12 -7.30 4.26
C GLU A 131 -11.21 -6.09 4.00
N HIS A 132 -10.82 -5.38 5.05
CA HIS A 132 -9.86 -4.27 4.97
C HIS A 132 -8.53 -4.69 4.32
N PHE A 133 -7.93 -5.79 4.79
CA PHE A 133 -6.67 -6.27 4.23
C PHE A 133 -6.83 -6.91 2.85
N GLU A 134 -7.99 -7.50 2.56
CA GLU A 134 -8.30 -8.00 1.23
C GLU A 134 -8.34 -6.86 0.21
N ILE A 135 -9.10 -5.80 0.48
CA ILE A 135 -9.18 -4.60 -0.38
C ILE A 135 -7.78 -4.00 -0.56
N MET A 136 -7.03 -3.82 0.54
CA MET A 136 -5.67 -3.27 0.47
C MET A 136 -4.73 -4.12 -0.36
N ALA A 137 -4.81 -5.46 -0.24
CA ALA A 137 -3.99 -6.36 -1.04
C ALA A 137 -4.32 -6.27 -2.53
N TYR A 138 -5.61 -6.11 -2.88
CA TYR A 138 -6.03 -5.89 -4.26
C TYR A 138 -5.48 -4.57 -4.82
N GLU A 139 -5.62 -3.47 -4.09
CA GLU A 139 -5.11 -2.16 -4.51
C GLU A 139 -3.58 -2.19 -4.70
N LEU A 140 -2.85 -2.75 -3.74
CA LEU A 140 -1.39 -2.88 -3.83
C LEU A 140 -0.95 -3.75 -5.01
N ALA A 141 -1.69 -4.81 -5.32
CA ALA A 141 -1.40 -5.66 -6.48
C ALA A 141 -1.63 -4.91 -7.80
N GLU A 142 -2.73 -4.16 -7.89
CA GLU A 142 -3.02 -3.33 -9.06
C GLU A 142 -1.96 -2.24 -9.25
N ASP A 143 -1.61 -1.50 -8.20
CA ASP A 143 -0.57 -0.48 -8.23
C ASP A 143 0.79 -1.06 -8.66
N ALA A 144 1.16 -2.23 -8.13
CA ALA A 144 2.39 -2.91 -8.50
C ALA A 144 2.40 -3.29 -9.99
N ASP A 145 1.27 -3.76 -10.53
CA ASP A 145 1.13 -4.05 -11.95
C ASP A 145 1.21 -2.79 -12.81
N GLN A 146 0.57 -1.69 -12.41
CA GLN A 146 0.66 -0.41 -13.11
C GLN A 146 2.09 0.13 -13.14
N ILE A 147 2.80 0.08 -12.01
CA ILE A 147 4.21 0.46 -11.91
C ILE A 147 5.06 -0.40 -12.84
N ARG A 148 4.83 -1.71 -12.87
CA ARG A 148 5.58 -2.64 -13.74
C ARG A 148 5.34 -2.33 -15.22
N LEU A 149 4.10 -2.03 -15.61
CA LEU A 149 3.76 -1.64 -16.98
C LEU A 149 4.40 -0.29 -17.35
N ALA A 150 4.36 0.69 -16.46
CA ALA A 150 4.98 1.99 -16.64
C ALA A 150 6.51 1.86 -16.79
N LEU A 151 7.15 1.05 -15.94
CA LEU A 151 8.57 0.76 -16.02
C LEU A 151 8.94 0.15 -17.38
N LYS A 152 8.20 -0.88 -17.80
CA LYS A 152 8.41 -1.50 -19.12
C LYS A 152 8.24 -0.49 -20.26
N LYS A 153 7.28 0.42 -20.16
CA LYS A 153 7.08 1.48 -21.16
C LYS A 153 8.29 2.43 -21.19
N LEU A 154 8.78 2.84 -20.03
CA LEU A 154 9.95 3.72 -19.91
C LEU A 154 11.23 3.04 -20.42
N GLU A 155 11.45 1.76 -20.13
CA GLU A 155 12.56 0.98 -20.67
C GLU A 155 12.52 0.94 -22.20
N ASN A 156 11.37 0.62 -22.79
CA ASN A 156 11.20 0.64 -24.24
C ASN A 156 11.44 2.03 -24.85
N GLN A 157 11.02 3.10 -24.16
CA GLN A 157 11.27 4.48 -24.61
C GLN A 157 12.76 4.83 -24.52
N ARG A 158 13.44 4.42 -23.44
CA ARG A 158 14.89 4.56 -23.27
C ARG A 158 15.64 3.86 -24.40
N GLU A 159 15.33 2.60 -24.67
CA GLU A 159 15.96 1.83 -25.75
C GLU A 159 15.78 2.52 -27.11
N LYS A 160 14.56 2.95 -27.44
CA LYS A 160 14.28 3.68 -28.69
C LYS A 160 15.07 4.98 -28.79
N LEU A 161 15.16 5.74 -27.70
CA LEU A 161 15.92 6.99 -27.66
C LEU A 161 17.42 6.73 -27.83
N VAL A 162 17.97 5.73 -27.14
CA VAL A 162 19.37 5.33 -27.26
C VAL A 162 19.69 4.94 -28.70
N SER A 163 18.91 4.04 -29.32
CA SER A 163 19.13 3.65 -30.71
C SER A 163 19.00 4.82 -31.68
N ALA A 164 18.06 5.75 -31.46
CA ALA A 164 17.93 6.94 -32.29
C ALA A 164 19.14 7.88 -32.16
N LEU A 165 19.69 8.04 -30.95
CA LEU A 165 20.88 8.84 -30.68
C LEU A 165 22.14 8.19 -31.28
N GLU A 166 22.30 6.88 -31.16
CA GLU A 166 23.40 6.13 -31.79
C GLU A 166 23.37 6.30 -33.31
N PHE A 167 22.20 6.14 -33.94
CA PHE A 167 22.03 6.37 -35.37
C PHE A 167 22.34 7.81 -35.78
N ALA A 168 21.91 8.79 -34.99
CA ALA A 168 22.22 10.21 -35.25
C ALA A 168 23.72 10.48 -35.18
N ILE A 169 24.43 9.89 -34.21
CA ILE A 169 25.89 9.98 -34.08
C ILE A 169 26.60 9.32 -35.26
N GLU A 170 26.17 8.14 -35.69
CA GLU A 170 26.74 7.46 -36.87
C GLU A 170 26.60 8.33 -38.12
N ARG A 171 25.41 8.87 -38.35
CA ARG A 171 25.16 9.77 -39.49
C ARG A 171 25.97 11.06 -39.40
N TRP A 172 26.08 11.66 -38.21
CA TRP A 172 26.93 12.84 -38.00
C TRP A 172 28.40 12.53 -38.28
N THR A 173 28.88 11.36 -37.84
CA THR A 173 30.25 10.89 -38.12
C THR A 173 30.51 10.74 -39.62
N LEU A 174 29.56 10.16 -40.36
CA LEU A 174 29.67 10.02 -41.81
C LEU A 174 29.75 11.40 -42.50
N LEU A 175 28.84 12.31 -42.16
CA LEU A 175 28.82 13.67 -42.71
C LEU A 175 30.11 14.43 -42.40
N ALA A 176 30.57 14.43 -41.14
CA ALA A 176 31.82 15.07 -40.75
C ALA A 176 33.01 14.54 -41.57
N ASN A 177 33.01 13.24 -41.90
CA ASN A 177 34.03 12.62 -42.74
C ASN A 177 33.86 12.87 -44.26
N GLU A 178 32.70 13.30 -44.73
CA GLU A 178 32.48 13.70 -46.13
C GLU A 178 32.93 15.16 -46.36
N PHE A 179 32.73 16.05 -45.39
CA PHE A 179 33.05 17.49 -45.48
C PHE A 179 34.50 17.84 -45.08
N LYS A 180 35.50 17.04 -45.47
CA LYS A 180 36.95 17.18 -45.13
C LYS A 180 37.66 18.48 -45.61
N TYR A 181 36.95 19.58 -45.82
CA TYR A 181 37.47 20.77 -46.47
C TYR A 181 38.36 21.64 -45.53
N THR A 182 38.31 21.46 -44.20
CA THR A 182 39.10 22.22 -43.22
C THR A 182 39.54 21.36 -42.03
N THR A 183 40.86 21.15 -41.86
CA THR A 183 41.44 20.27 -40.83
C THR A 183 41.10 20.63 -39.37
N PRO A 184 41.19 21.89 -38.90
CA PRO A 184 40.94 22.21 -37.49
C PRO A 184 39.45 22.20 -37.11
N GLU A 185 38.53 22.42 -38.06
CA GLU A 185 37.09 22.36 -37.82
C GLU A 185 36.62 20.90 -37.74
N HIS A 186 37.13 20.06 -38.65
CA HIS A 186 36.89 18.62 -38.63
C HIS A 186 37.36 17.95 -37.32
N GLU A 187 38.55 18.30 -36.81
CA GLU A 187 39.05 17.78 -35.52
C GLU A 187 38.16 18.18 -34.34
N ARG A 188 37.61 19.40 -34.34
CA ARG A 188 36.66 19.85 -33.31
C ARG A 188 35.33 19.10 -33.37
N GLU A 189 34.81 18.87 -34.58
CA GLU A 189 33.58 18.09 -34.76
C GLU A 189 33.74 16.64 -34.29
N LEU A 190 34.87 15.99 -34.59
CA LEU A 190 35.16 14.64 -34.10
C LEU A 190 35.27 14.58 -32.57
N ALA A 191 35.81 15.63 -31.93
CA ALA A 191 35.87 15.71 -30.47
C ALA A 191 34.47 15.82 -29.85
N GLU A 192 33.56 16.60 -30.44
CA GLU A 192 32.16 16.70 -29.96
C GLU A 192 31.38 15.39 -30.19
N ILE A 193 31.59 14.71 -31.33
CA ILE A 193 31.04 13.37 -31.58
C ILE A 193 31.52 12.38 -30.50
N SER A 194 32.81 12.41 -30.17
CA SER A 194 33.40 11.54 -29.13
C SER A 194 32.76 11.81 -27.76
N LYS A 195 32.57 13.09 -27.41
CA LYS A 195 31.89 13.51 -26.17
C LYS A 195 30.43 13.04 -26.13
N ALA A 196 29.71 13.16 -27.25
CA ALA A 196 28.33 12.69 -27.36
C ALA A 196 28.24 11.17 -27.18
N ARG A 197 29.15 10.39 -27.78
CA ARG A 197 29.24 8.93 -27.57
C ARG A 197 29.48 8.56 -26.11
N ALA A 198 30.42 9.25 -25.46
CA ALA A 198 30.71 9.03 -24.05
C ALA A 198 29.49 9.34 -23.14
N ALA A 199 28.73 10.38 -23.48
CA ALA A 199 27.51 10.72 -22.76
C ALA A 199 26.41 9.66 -22.90
N ILE A 200 26.22 9.10 -24.10
CA ILE A 200 25.28 7.98 -24.31
C ILE A 200 25.73 6.76 -23.51
N ALA A 201 27.00 6.36 -23.63
CA ALA A 201 27.54 5.21 -22.91
C ALA A 201 27.30 5.30 -21.39
N LYS A 202 27.56 6.48 -20.81
CA LYS A 202 27.30 6.75 -19.39
C LYS A 202 25.81 6.72 -19.02
N ALA A 203 24.92 7.09 -19.93
CA ALA A 203 23.47 7.05 -19.70
C ALA A 203 22.88 5.64 -19.89
N THR A 204 23.63 4.73 -20.53
CA THR A 204 23.24 3.35 -20.79
C THR A 204 23.77 2.35 -19.76
N GLU A 205 24.87 2.67 -19.05
CA GLU A 205 25.35 1.94 -17.86
C GLU A 205 24.33 1.97 -16.70
#